data_AF-A0A847Y1U7-F1
#
_entry.id   AF-A0A847Y1U7-F1
#
_cell.length_a   1.000
_cell.length_b   1.000
_cell.length_c   1.000
_cell.angle_alpha   90.00
_cell.angle_beta   90.00
_cell.angle_gamma   90.00
#
_symmetry.space_group_name_H-M   'P 1'
#
loop_
_entity.id
_entity.type
_entity.pdbx_description
1 polymer ?
#
loop_
_entity_poly.entity_id
_entity_poly.type
_entity_poly.pdbx_seq_one_letter_code
_entity_poly.pdbx_strand_id
1 'polypeptide(L)'
;MKQKDIIRYGIISLASGLLIGAVTALVSPGTFLNGLWGAALIAAISVFLLLLIWRFAGGGRSMAVLLTLAYLLRLMAGVSLYLLLPAYGYDEPTQNAGYIFYDAAQRDRQAWELSQAHQVMEAATGAQYVTDQYGGLLALSAGVYAVFSPDAHRPLLIVLLAAFAGAAGAAFLYKALRERFGNTIAWIAAWVFALYPNSLLLGASQMREPFLLSLTAAAFWAVAAWKKENRRTVLAVLVLSLALMAW
;
A
#
# COMPACT_ATOMS: atom_id res chain seq x y z
N MET A 1 8.16 14.10 -18.92
CA MET A 1 9.28 13.56 -18.11
C MET A 1 10.41 13.19 -19.06
N LYS A 2 11.67 13.51 -18.76
CA LYS A 2 12.78 13.19 -19.67
C LYS A 2 13.11 11.69 -19.60
N GLN A 3 13.46 11.06 -20.71
CA GLN A 3 13.79 9.62 -20.78
C GLN A 3 14.86 9.20 -19.77
N LYS A 4 15.88 10.04 -19.56
CA LYS A 4 16.94 9.84 -18.57
C LYS A 4 16.41 9.71 -17.14
N ASP A 5 15.34 10.44 -16.80
CA ASP A 5 14.75 10.39 -15.46
C ASP A 5 14.00 9.08 -15.23
N ILE A 6 13.32 8.57 -16.26
CA ILE A 6 12.58 7.30 -16.22
C ILE A 6 13.55 6.14 -15.97
N ILE A 7 14.66 6.11 -16.72
CA ILE A 7 15.69 5.08 -16.55
C ILE A 7 16.27 5.14 -15.13
N ARG A 8 16.57 6.34 -14.64
CA ARG A 8 17.08 6.52 -13.27
C ARG A 8 16.10 6.02 -12.22
N TYR A 9 14.80 6.35 -12.35
CA TYR A 9 13.78 5.86 -11.43
C TYR A 9 13.65 4.34 -11.49
N GLY A 10 13.70 3.76 -12.70
CA GLY A 10 13.68 2.31 -12.91
C GLY A 10 14.84 1.59 -12.22
N ILE A 11 16.06 2.12 -12.31
CA ILE A 11 17.22 1.53 -11.64
C ILE A 11 17.06 1.60 -10.11
N ILE A 12 16.66 2.76 -9.58
CA ILE A 12 16.46 2.94 -8.13
C ILE A 12 15.36 1.99 -7.63
N SER A 13 14.26 1.86 -8.36
CA SER A 13 13.15 1.01 -7.98
C SER A 13 13.50 -0.47 -8.04
N LEU A 14 14.26 -0.92 -9.05
CA LEU A 14 14.72 -2.31 -9.14
C LEU A 14 15.68 -2.65 -8.02
N ALA A 15 16.67 -1.80 -7.75
CA ALA A 15 17.64 -2.03 -6.66
C ALA A 15 16.96 -2.04 -5.29
N SER A 16 16.11 -1.05 -5.01
CA SER A 16 15.37 -0.96 -3.75
C SER A 16 14.35 -2.10 -3.60
N GLY A 17 13.67 -2.45 -4.69
CA GLY A 17 12.72 -3.54 -4.74
C GLY A 17 13.38 -4.89 -4.45
N LEU A 18 14.53 -5.19 -5.05
CA LEU A 18 15.29 -6.40 -4.75
C LEU A 18 15.73 -6.46 -3.28
N LEU A 19 16.22 -5.36 -2.72
CA LEU A 19 16.60 -5.29 -1.31
C LEU A 19 15.41 -5.56 -0.38
N ILE A 20 14.31 -4.83 -0.58
CA ILE A 20 13.09 -4.96 0.23
C ILE A 20 12.47 -6.35 0.06
N GLY A 21 12.44 -6.85 -1.18
CA GLY A 21 11.94 -8.18 -1.51
C GLY A 21 12.76 -9.28 -0.84
N ALA A 22 14.10 -9.17 -0.84
CA ALA A 22 14.97 -10.12 -0.16
C ALA A 22 14.73 -10.14 1.35
N VAL A 23 14.67 -8.96 1.99
CA VAL A 23 14.36 -8.87 3.43
C VAL A 23 13.00 -9.49 3.73
N THR A 24 11.98 -9.19 2.92
CA THR A 24 10.62 -9.71 3.09
C THR A 24 10.59 -11.23 2.90
N ALA A 25 11.32 -11.76 1.91
CA ALA A 25 11.37 -13.19 1.62
C ALA A 25 12.11 -13.99 2.69
N LEU A 26 13.13 -13.40 3.34
CA LEU A 26 13.86 -14.05 4.44
C LEU A 26 12.97 -14.32 5.65
N VAL A 27 11.97 -13.48 5.88
CA VAL A 27 11.06 -13.57 7.03
C VAL A 27 9.72 -14.22 6.67
N SER A 28 9.46 -14.43 5.39
CA SER A 28 8.22 -15.04 4.89
C SER A 28 8.33 -16.57 4.82
N PRO A 29 7.22 -17.30 4.96
CA PRO A 29 7.21 -18.76 4.84
C PRO A 29 7.39 -19.23 3.39
N GLY A 30 7.63 -20.53 3.23
CA GLY A 30 7.79 -21.21 1.94
C GLY A 30 9.18 -21.06 1.34
N THR A 31 9.30 -21.27 0.03
CA THR A 31 10.61 -21.18 -0.64
C THR A 31 11.06 -19.73 -0.79
N PHE A 32 12.36 -19.47 -0.53
CA PHE A 32 12.93 -18.12 -0.60
C PHE A 32 12.76 -17.48 -1.97
N LEU A 33 13.01 -18.24 -3.05
CA LEU A 33 12.89 -17.72 -4.41
C LEU A 33 11.46 -17.26 -4.71
N ASN A 34 10.44 -18.06 -4.33
CA ASN A 34 9.04 -17.68 -4.55
C ASN A 34 8.65 -16.44 -3.74
N GLY A 35 9.10 -16.33 -2.49
CA GLY A 35 8.91 -15.11 -1.70
C GLY A 35 9.62 -13.89 -2.29
N LEU A 36 10.82 -14.09 -2.85
CA LEU A 36 11.68 -13.01 -3.35
C LEU A 36 11.08 -12.32 -4.56
N TRP A 37 10.73 -13.04 -5.62
CA TRP A 37 10.36 -12.41 -6.90
C TRP A 37 9.07 -11.59 -6.77
N GLY A 38 8.07 -12.11 -6.06
CA GLY A 38 6.81 -11.41 -5.83
C GLY A 38 6.99 -10.18 -4.94
N ALA A 39 7.66 -10.32 -3.80
CA ALA A 39 7.93 -9.20 -2.91
C ALA A 39 8.81 -8.13 -3.60
N ALA A 40 9.82 -8.55 -4.36
CA ALA A 40 10.71 -7.63 -5.07
C ALA A 40 9.98 -6.86 -6.18
N LEU A 41 9.10 -7.52 -6.94
CA LEU A 41 8.32 -6.86 -7.98
C LEU A 41 7.33 -5.86 -7.38
N ILE A 42 6.58 -6.26 -6.35
CA ILE A 42 5.63 -5.37 -5.66
C ILE A 42 6.37 -4.17 -5.07
N ALA A 43 7.50 -4.38 -4.40
CA ALA A 43 8.31 -3.32 -3.83
C ALA A 43 8.91 -2.41 -4.92
N ALA A 44 9.40 -2.97 -6.03
CA ALA A 44 9.91 -2.19 -7.15
C ALA A 44 8.83 -1.29 -7.75
N ILE A 45 7.63 -1.84 -8.03
CA ILE A 45 6.50 -1.06 -8.53
C ILE A 45 6.13 0.03 -7.52
N SER A 46 6.05 -0.30 -6.23
CA SER A 46 5.74 0.65 -5.16
C SER A 46 6.73 1.81 -5.12
N VAL A 47 8.03 1.52 -5.12
CA VAL A 47 9.08 2.56 -5.12
C VAL A 47 9.04 3.39 -6.40
N PHE A 48 8.84 2.76 -7.56
CA PHE A 48 8.74 3.48 -8.82
C PHE A 48 7.56 4.46 -8.80
N LEU A 49 6.38 4.01 -8.38
CA LEU A 49 5.20 4.86 -8.26
C LEU A 49 5.40 5.98 -7.23
N LEU A 50 6.04 5.70 -6.09
CA LEU A 50 6.37 6.74 -5.10
C LEU A 50 7.35 7.78 -5.66
N LEU A 51 8.29 7.40 -6.53
CA LEU A 51 9.17 8.36 -7.22
C LEU A 51 8.39 9.24 -8.22
N LEU A 52 7.40 8.67 -8.91
CA LEU A 52 6.51 9.45 -9.77
C LEU A 52 5.66 10.43 -8.94
N ILE A 53 5.11 9.98 -7.82
CA ILE A 53 4.32 10.79 -6.88
C ILE A 53 5.17 11.89 -6.25
N TRP A 54 6.40 11.58 -5.85
CA TRP A 54 7.37 12.54 -5.34
C TRP A 54 7.62 13.67 -6.35
N ARG A 55 7.85 13.31 -7.61
CA ARG A 55 8.05 14.29 -8.69
C ARG A 55 6.78 15.12 -8.92
N PHE A 56 5.62 14.48 -8.94
CA PHE A 56 4.32 15.14 -9.05
C PHE A 56 4.08 16.16 -7.93
N ALA A 57 4.53 15.87 -6.72
CA ALA A 57 4.44 16.77 -5.57
C ALA A 57 5.52 17.88 -5.55
N GLY A 58 6.41 17.92 -6.54
CA GLY A 58 7.40 18.99 -6.74
C GLY A 58 8.86 18.55 -6.62
N GLY A 59 9.15 17.28 -6.33
CA GLY A 59 10.52 16.74 -6.39
C GLY A 59 11.49 17.27 -5.31
N GLY A 60 11.00 17.85 -4.22
CA GLY A 60 11.84 18.39 -3.15
C GLY A 60 12.40 17.32 -2.21
N ARG A 61 13.55 17.59 -1.56
CA ARG A 61 14.18 16.70 -0.57
C ARG A 61 13.23 16.34 0.58
N SER A 62 12.47 17.31 1.09
CA SER A 62 11.52 17.07 2.18
C SER A 62 10.42 16.09 1.81
N MET A 63 9.96 16.10 0.55
CA MET A 63 8.93 15.17 0.08
C MET A 63 9.50 13.77 -0.09
N ALA A 64 10.75 13.65 -0.55
CA ALA A 64 11.45 12.37 -0.62
C ALA A 64 11.57 11.75 0.79
N VAL A 65 12.03 12.54 1.76
CA VAL A 65 12.15 12.10 3.16
C VAL A 65 10.80 11.67 3.73
N LEU A 66 9.74 12.46 3.52
CA LEU A 66 8.41 12.13 3.99
C LEU A 66 7.90 10.81 3.42
N LEU A 67 7.97 10.61 2.09
CA LEU A 67 7.47 9.40 1.45
C LEU A 67 8.32 8.17 1.81
N THR A 68 9.65 8.31 1.86
CA THR A 68 10.55 7.23 2.28
C THR A 68 10.29 6.82 3.72
N LEU A 69 10.19 7.78 4.66
CA LEU A 69 9.88 7.47 6.06
C LEU A 69 8.49 6.85 6.21
N ALA A 70 7.47 7.41 5.54
CA ALA A 70 6.11 6.89 5.61
C ALA A 70 6.03 5.43 5.14
N TYR A 71 6.73 5.09 4.05
CA TYR A 71 6.76 3.75 3.49
C TYR A 71 7.56 2.77 4.36
N LEU A 72 8.80 3.15 4.73
CA LEU A 72 9.68 2.27 5.51
C LEU A 72 9.16 2.03 6.92
N LEU A 73 8.60 3.05 7.60
CA LEU A 73 8.05 2.86 8.94
C LEU A 73 6.85 1.90 8.94
N ARG A 74 5.96 1.99 7.95
CA ARG A 74 4.83 1.06 7.79
C ARG A 74 5.31 -0.35 7.51
N LEU A 75 6.29 -0.50 6.61
CA LEU A 75 6.86 -1.80 6.28
C LEU A 75 7.58 -2.42 7.48
N MET A 76 8.44 -1.67 8.15
CA MET A 76 9.16 -2.13 9.35
C MET A 76 8.17 -2.49 10.46
N ALA A 77 7.13 -1.68 10.69
CA ALA A 77 6.09 -2.01 11.65
C ALA A 77 5.36 -3.30 11.27
N GLY A 78 4.98 -3.48 10.01
CA GLY A 78 4.28 -4.69 9.57
C GLY A 78 5.13 -5.95 9.68
N VAL A 79 6.40 -5.89 9.29
CA VAL A 79 7.37 -6.98 9.48
C VAL A 79 7.58 -7.27 10.97
N SER A 80 7.71 -6.22 11.80
CA SER A 80 7.89 -6.38 13.24
C SER A 80 6.67 -7.02 13.88
N LEU A 81 5.46 -6.60 13.53
CA LEU A 81 4.21 -7.20 14.04
C LEU A 81 4.10 -8.67 13.61
N TYR A 82 4.40 -8.97 12.34
CA TYR A 82 4.36 -10.33 11.82
C TYR A 82 5.30 -11.29 12.58
N LEU A 83 6.49 -10.83 12.96
CA LEU A 83 7.49 -11.64 13.67
C LEU A 83 7.32 -11.65 15.19
N LEU A 84 6.96 -10.52 15.79
CA LEU A 84 6.96 -10.36 17.23
C LEU A 84 5.64 -10.76 17.88
N LEU A 85 4.50 -10.60 17.20
CA LEU A 85 3.21 -10.98 17.77
C LEU A 85 3.11 -12.48 18.09
N PRO A 86 3.59 -13.41 17.25
CA PRO A 86 3.57 -14.82 17.61
C PRO A 86 4.46 -15.19 18.81
N ALA A 87 5.48 -14.37 19.09
CA ALA A 87 6.46 -14.64 20.15
C ALA A 87 6.14 -13.91 21.47
N TYR A 88 5.55 -12.72 21.40
CA TYR A 88 5.34 -11.81 22.54
C TYR A 88 3.90 -11.31 22.69
N GLY A 89 3.03 -11.63 21.73
CA GLY A 89 1.62 -11.27 21.79
C GLY A 89 0.85 -12.12 22.78
N TYR A 90 -0.46 -11.85 22.86
CA TYR A 90 -1.38 -12.69 23.61
C TYR A 90 -1.62 -14.01 22.88
N ASP A 91 -1.90 -15.07 23.64
CA ASP A 91 -2.24 -16.39 23.09
C ASP A 91 -3.64 -16.37 22.46
N GLU A 92 -3.70 -15.78 21.27
CA GLU A 92 -4.88 -15.64 20.45
C GLU A 92 -4.56 -16.05 19.01
N PRO A 93 -5.46 -16.76 18.30
CA PRO A 93 -5.21 -17.24 16.95
C PRO A 93 -4.82 -16.15 15.93
N THR A 94 -5.20 -14.90 16.19
CA THR A 94 -4.88 -13.74 15.36
C THR A 94 -3.42 -13.30 15.55
N GLN A 95 -2.99 -13.12 16.80
CA GLN A 95 -1.64 -12.67 17.14
C GLN A 95 -0.61 -13.78 16.90
N ASN A 96 -0.97 -15.04 17.20
CA ASN A 96 -0.17 -16.23 16.90
C ASN A 96 0.10 -16.37 15.38
N ALA A 97 -0.75 -15.80 14.53
CA ALA A 97 -0.57 -15.78 13.08
C ALA A 97 0.11 -14.51 12.56
N GLY A 98 0.55 -13.59 13.44
CA GLY A 98 1.28 -12.37 13.07
C GLY A 98 0.39 -11.18 12.71
N TYR A 99 -0.89 -11.17 13.10
CA TYR A 99 -1.82 -10.09 12.79
C TYR A 99 -2.17 -9.29 14.04
N ILE A 100 -2.17 -7.97 13.91
CA ILE A 100 -2.63 -7.07 14.97
C ILE A 100 -4.16 -6.88 14.94
N PHE A 101 -4.79 -6.97 13.77
CA PHE A 101 -6.23 -6.80 13.60
C PHE A 101 -6.90 -8.13 13.24
N TYR A 102 -7.98 -8.46 13.93
CA TYR A 102 -8.80 -9.64 13.66
C TYR A 102 -9.34 -9.64 12.23
N ASP A 103 -9.89 -8.50 11.78
CA ASP A 103 -10.46 -8.37 10.43
C ASP A 103 -9.42 -8.57 9.33
N ALA A 104 -8.18 -8.11 9.57
CA ALA A 104 -7.06 -8.34 8.65
C ALA A 104 -6.74 -9.85 8.55
N ALA A 105 -6.67 -10.56 9.68
CA ALA A 105 -6.39 -12.00 9.69
C ALA A 105 -7.48 -12.81 8.96
N GLN A 106 -8.75 -12.49 9.18
CA GLN A 106 -9.86 -13.19 8.53
C GLN A 106 -9.88 -12.93 7.02
N ARG A 107 -9.78 -11.66 6.61
CA ARG A 107 -9.77 -11.28 5.18
C ARG A 107 -8.58 -11.89 4.44
N ASP A 108 -7.39 -11.85 5.03
CA ASP A 108 -6.16 -12.32 4.39
C ASP A 108 -6.18 -13.86 4.21
N ARG A 109 -6.62 -14.60 5.23
CA ARG A 109 -6.82 -16.07 5.12
C ARG A 109 -7.84 -16.42 4.04
N GLN A 110 -8.96 -15.71 3.99
CA GLN A 110 -9.98 -15.92 2.97
C GLN A 110 -9.44 -15.62 1.56
N ALA A 111 -8.65 -14.56 1.40
CA ALA A 111 -7.99 -14.25 0.13
C ALA A 111 -7.07 -15.38 -0.31
N TRP A 112 -6.31 -15.96 0.62
CA TRP A 112 -5.46 -17.12 0.39
C TRP A 112 -6.26 -18.38 0.01
N GLU A 113 -7.34 -18.68 0.71
CA GLU A 113 -8.20 -19.83 0.37
C GLU A 113 -8.79 -19.71 -1.04
N LEU A 114 -9.26 -18.51 -1.41
CA LEU A 114 -9.79 -18.23 -2.75
C LEU A 114 -8.72 -18.32 -3.84
N SER A 115 -7.46 -17.96 -3.53
CA SER A 115 -6.37 -18.12 -4.48
C SER A 115 -6.08 -19.59 -4.74
N GLN A 116 -6.05 -20.42 -3.69
CA GLN A 116 -5.82 -21.86 -3.83
C GLN A 116 -6.99 -22.58 -4.52
N ALA A 117 -8.21 -22.11 -4.30
CA ALA A 117 -9.41 -22.62 -4.98
C ALA A 117 -9.54 -22.17 -6.45
N HIS A 118 -8.65 -21.28 -6.94
CA HIS A 118 -8.75 -20.65 -8.27
C HIS A 118 -10.05 -19.85 -8.46
N GLN A 119 -10.60 -19.30 -7.37
CA GLN A 119 -11.87 -18.58 -7.31
C GLN A 119 -11.69 -17.07 -7.12
N VAL A 120 -10.57 -16.51 -7.61
CA VAL A 120 -10.24 -15.08 -7.46
C VAL A 120 -11.35 -14.15 -7.97
N MET A 121 -12.11 -14.55 -9.00
CA MET A 121 -13.22 -13.74 -9.53
C MET A 121 -14.44 -13.75 -8.61
N GLU A 122 -14.64 -14.79 -7.82
CA GLU A 122 -15.73 -14.88 -6.83
C GLU A 122 -15.47 -13.95 -5.63
N ALA A 123 -14.19 -13.66 -5.34
CA ALA A 123 -13.81 -12.65 -4.35
C ALA A 123 -14.38 -11.26 -4.67
N ALA A 124 -14.50 -10.93 -5.96
CA ALA A 124 -14.92 -9.61 -6.42
C ALA A 124 -16.45 -9.39 -6.37
N THR A 125 -17.25 -10.45 -6.27
CA THR A 125 -18.72 -10.36 -6.34
C THR A 125 -19.40 -10.32 -4.96
N GLY A 126 -18.64 -10.52 -3.87
CA GLY A 126 -19.10 -10.31 -2.49
C GLY A 126 -20.21 -11.25 -2.02
N ALA A 127 -20.50 -12.34 -2.76
CA ALA A 127 -21.75 -13.07 -2.61
C ALA A 127 -21.86 -13.93 -1.33
N GLN A 128 -20.78 -14.20 -0.59
CA GLN A 128 -20.81 -15.11 0.59
C GLN A 128 -19.85 -14.79 1.75
N TYR A 129 -19.19 -13.62 1.77
CA TYR A 129 -18.03 -13.43 2.65
C TYR A 129 -18.27 -12.37 3.75
N VAL A 130 -18.19 -12.81 5.01
CA VAL A 130 -18.73 -12.16 6.22
C VAL A 130 -17.93 -10.92 6.71
N THR A 131 -16.69 -10.73 6.26
CA THR A 131 -15.76 -9.73 6.84
C THR A 131 -15.37 -8.59 5.91
N ASP A 132 -15.71 -8.63 4.62
CA ASP A 132 -15.48 -7.50 3.71
C ASP A 132 -16.78 -7.02 3.06
N GLN A 133 -17.16 -5.78 3.39
CA GLN A 133 -18.31 -5.11 2.78
C GLN A 133 -18.07 -4.69 1.32
N TYR A 134 -16.80 -4.70 0.86
CA TYR A 134 -16.40 -4.36 -0.51
C TYR A 134 -15.33 -5.37 -1.00
N GLY A 135 -15.63 -6.14 -2.05
CA GLY A 135 -14.81 -7.27 -2.48
C GLY A 135 -13.46 -6.91 -3.11
N GLY A 136 -13.18 -5.63 -3.38
CA GLY A 136 -11.99 -5.18 -4.10
C GLY A 136 -10.67 -5.57 -3.44
N LEU A 137 -10.51 -5.35 -2.13
CA LEU A 137 -9.26 -5.74 -1.43
C LEU A 137 -9.11 -7.25 -1.35
N LEU A 138 -10.21 -7.98 -1.14
CA LEU A 138 -10.21 -9.44 -1.12
C LEU A 138 -9.76 -10.01 -2.48
N ALA A 139 -10.33 -9.50 -3.58
CA ALA A 139 -9.97 -9.90 -4.94
C ALA A 139 -8.52 -9.53 -5.30
N LEU A 140 -8.06 -8.33 -4.92
CA LEU A 140 -6.68 -7.91 -5.08
C LEU A 140 -5.73 -8.86 -4.35
N SER A 141 -6.03 -9.18 -3.10
CA SER A 141 -5.19 -10.05 -2.26
C SER A 141 -5.16 -11.48 -2.79
N ALA A 142 -6.31 -12.03 -3.18
CA ALA A 142 -6.41 -13.36 -3.78
C ALA A 142 -5.64 -13.44 -5.11
N GLY A 143 -5.72 -12.40 -5.95
CA GLY A 143 -4.94 -12.30 -7.18
C GLY A 143 -3.44 -12.23 -6.94
N VAL A 144 -3.00 -11.45 -5.93
CA VAL A 144 -1.60 -11.39 -5.52
C VAL A 144 -1.12 -12.78 -5.08
N TYR A 145 -1.90 -13.49 -4.27
CA TYR A 145 -1.52 -14.82 -3.82
C TYR A 145 -1.48 -15.87 -4.92
N ALA A 146 -2.47 -15.85 -5.84
CA ALA A 146 -2.52 -16.78 -6.97
C ALA A 146 -1.30 -16.64 -7.88
N VAL A 147 -0.80 -15.42 -8.07
CA VAL A 147 0.36 -15.16 -8.93
C VAL A 147 1.67 -15.35 -8.17
N PHE A 148 1.81 -14.71 -7.01
CA PHE A 148 3.09 -14.50 -6.34
C PHE A 148 3.39 -15.46 -5.20
N SER A 149 2.41 -16.25 -4.77
CA SER A 149 2.54 -17.05 -3.55
C SER A 149 1.98 -18.47 -3.64
N PRO A 150 2.09 -19.21 -4.75
CA PRO A 150 1.37 -20.48 -4.93
C PRO A 150 1.73 -21.58 -3.92
N ASP A 151 2.89 -21.50 -3.28
CA ASP A 151 3.43 -22.51 -2.36
C ASP A 151 3.17 -22.24 -0.88
N ALA A 152 2.90 -20.99 -0.46
CA ALA A 152 2.73 -20.66 0.95
C ALA A 152 1.93 -19.36 1.13
N HIS A 153 1.24 -19.21 2.26
CA HIS A 153 0.55 -17.98 2.59
C HIS A 153 1.54 -16.90 3.06
N ARG A 154 1.68 -15.78 2.33
CA ARG A 154 2.68 -14.71 2.60
C ARG A 154 2.04 -13.33 2.86
N PRO A 155 1.56 -13.05 4.09
CA PRO A 155 0.82 -11.83 4.43
C PRO A 155 1.55 -10.52 4.17
N LEU A 156 2.89 -10.56 4.17
CA LEU A 156 3.73 -9.37 3.95
C LEU A 156 3.66 -8.82 2.52
N LEU A 157 3.21 -9.62 1.54
CA LEU A 157 2.97 -9.13 0.17
C LEU A 157 1.88 -8.05 0.17
N ILE A 158 0.83 -8.24 0.97
CA ILE A 158 -0.27 -7.29 1.10
C ILE A 158 0.15 -6.09 1.96
N VAL A 159 1.00 -6.29 2.97
CA VAL A 159 1.62 -5.18 3.74
C VAL A 159 2.43 -4.26 2.84
N LEU A 160 3.18 -4.78 1.86
CA LEU A 160 3.93 -3.95 0.90
C LEU A 160 2.99 -3.00 0.13
N LEU A 161 1.83 -3.51 -0.30
CA LEU A 161 0.81 -2.72 -0.99
C LEU A 161 0.16 -1.69 -0.06
N ALA A 162 -0.20 -2.09 1.16
CA ALA A 162 -0.79 -1.20 2.16
C ALA A 162 0.17 -0.08 2.59
N ALA A 163 1.46 -0.40 2.77
CA ALA A 163 2.50 0.56 3.09
C ALA A 163 2.70 1.58 1.95
N PHE A 164 2.69 1.10 0.70
CA PHE A 164 2.73 1.96 -0.49
C PHE A 164 1.54 2.91 -0.50
N ALA A 165 0.31 2.38 -0.37
CA ALA A 165 -0.90 3.17 -0.38
C ALA A 165 -0.82 4.25 0.71
N GLY A 166 -0.62 3.85 1.97
CA GLY A 166 -0.52 4.77 3.10
C GLY A 166 0.55 5.85 2.98
N ALA A 167 1.65 5.61 2.25
CA ALA A 167 2.65 6.63 1.94
C ALA A 167 2.20 7.57 0.81
N ALA A 168 1.62 7.02 -0.27
CA ALA A 168 1.20 7.77 -1.45
C ALA A 168 0.19 8.87 -1.13
N GLY A 169 -0.77 8.61 -0.24
CA GLY A 169 -1.81 9.57 0.15
C GLY A 169 -1.26 10.89 0.69
N ALA A 170 -0.10 10.87 1.37
CA ALA A 170 0.46 12.07 1.99
C ALA A 170 0.88 13.14 0.96
N ALA A 171 1.39 12.73 -0.20
CA ALA A 171 1.77 13.66 -1.27
C ALA A 171 0.55 14.30 -1.95
N PHE A 172 -0.52 13.53 -2.13
CA PHE A 172 -1.79 14.07 -2.66
C PHE A 172 -2.40 15.06 -1.68
N LEU A 173 -2.44 14.72 -0.38
CA LEU A 173 -2.94 15.61 0.66
C LEU A 173 -2.14 16.92 0.72
N TYR A 174 -0.81 16.83 0.67
CA TYR A 174 0.07 18.00 0.58
C TYR A 174 -0.30 18.90 -0.61
N LYS A 175 -0.41 18.33 -1.81
CA LYS A 175 -0.75 19.08 -3.03
C LYS A 175 -2.15 19.70 -2.96
N ALA A 176 -3.12 19.00 -2.38
CA ALA A 176 -4.48 19.51 -2.23
C ALA A 176 -4.55 20.73 -1.30
N LEU A 177 -3.83 20.67 -0.17
CA LEU A 177 -3.90 21.71 0.86
C LEU A 177 -3.01 22.91 0.59
N ARG A 178 -1.87 22.72 -0.08
CA ARG A 178 -0.86 23.77 -0.29
C ARG A 178 -1.42 25.02 -0.94
N GLU A 179 -2.32 24.86 -1.89
CA GLU A 179 -2.89 25.99 -2.65
C GLU A 179 -3.91 26.78 -1.83
N ARG A 180 -4.70 26.11 -0.98
CA ARG A 180 -5.79 26.73 -0.24
C ARG A 180 -5.39 27.23 1.14
N PHE A 181 -4.47 26.54 1.79
CA PHE A 181 -4.07 26.78 3.19
C PHE A 181 -2.59 27.15 3.33
N GLY A 182 -1.85 27.23 2.22
CA GLY A 182 -0.44 27.57 2.22
C GLY A 182 0.48 26.39 2.54
N ASN A 183 1.79 26.63 2.39
CA ASN A 183 2.81 25.59 2.44
C ASN A 183 2.95 24.95 3.83
N THR A 184 2.94 25.75 4.90
CA THR A 184 3.14 25.28 6.28
C THR A 184 2.05 24.30 6.70
N ILE A 185 0.78 24.66 6.51
CA ILE A 185 -0.37 23.81 6.87
C ILE A 185 -0.36 22.51 6.06
N ALA A 186 -0.03 22.59 4.77
CA ALA A 186 0.07 21.40 3.93
C ALA A 186 1.15 20.42 4.39
N TRP A 187 2.31 20.91 4.83
CA TRP A 187 3.37 20.06 5.37
C TRP A 187 2.97 19.42 6.70
N ILE A 188 2.35 20.19 7.61
CA ILE A 188 1.86 19.65 8.89
C ILE A 188 0.86 18.53 8.61
N ALA A 189 -0.14 18.78 7.76
CA ALA A 189 -1.15 17.79 7.42
C ALA A 189 -0.55 16.53 6.77
N ALA A 190 0.43 16.68 5.87
CA ALA A 190 1.11 15.55 5.24
C ALA A 190 1.91 14.72 6.25
N TRP A 191 2.61 15.36 7.19
CA TRP A 191 3.33 14.65 8.25
C TRP A 191 2.40 13.98 9.24
N VAL A 192 1.30 14.63 9.63
CA VAL A 192 0.27 14.01 10.47
C VAL A 192 -0.33 12.80 9.76
N PHE A 193 -0.73 12.92 8.49
CA PHE A 193 -1.23 11.79 7.71
C PHE A 193 -0.19 10.65 7.62
N ALA A 194 1.08 10.99 7.40
CA ALA A 194 2.16 10.01 7.26
C ALA A 194 2.52 9.31 8.58
N LEU A 195 2.47 9.99 9.72
CA LEU A 195 3.02 9.49 11.00
C LEU A 195 1.98 9.30 12.11
N TYR A 196 0.71 9.61 11.87
CA TYR A 196 -0.33 9.38 12.89
C TYR A 196 -0.35 7.89 13.26
N PRO A 197 -0.22 7.54 14.57
CA PRO A 197 0.01 6.16 14.99
C PRO A 197 -0.99 5.16 14.41
N ASN A 198 -2.28 5.52 14.41
CA ASN A 198 -3.32 4.65 13.86
C ASN A 198 -3.17 4.46 12.34
N SER A 199 -2.85 5.52 11.59
CA SER A 199 -2.61 5.42 10.13
C SER A 199 -1.39 4.56 9.82
N LEU A 200 -0.36 4.64 10.67
CA LEU A 200 0.84 3.82 10.53
C LEU A 200 0.53 2.34 10.77
N LEU A 201 -0.20 2.00 11.83
CA LEU A 201 -0.60 0.62 12.12
C LEU A 201 -1.53 0.05 11.05
N LEU A 202 -2.53 0.82 10.61
CA LEU A 202 -3.40 0.42 9.50
C LEU A 202 -2.57 0.17 8.23
N GLY A 203 -1.62 1.07 7.91
CA GLY A 203 -0.71 0.93 6.78
C GLY A 203 0.34 -0.19 6.91
N ALA A 204 0.46 -0.78 8.10
CA ALA A 204 1.35 -1.89 8.42
C ALA A 204 0.61 -3.25 8.46
N SER A 205 -0.65 -3.28 8.00
CA SER A 205 -1.53 -4.45 8.08
C SER A 205 -2.35 -4.64 6.81
N GLN A 206 -3.01 -5.79 6.65
CA GLN A 206 -3.85 -6.16 5.50
C GLN A 206 -5.25 -5.52 5.56
N MET A 207 -5.24 -4.24 5.92
CA MET A 207 -6.40 -3.40 6.12
C MET A 207 -6.69 -2.59 4.86
N ARG A 208 -7.96 -2.24 4.65
CA ARG A 208 -8.43 -1.48 3.46
C ARG A 208 -8.24 0.01 3.62
N GLU A 209 -8.19 0.47 4.87
CA GLU A 209 -8.12 1.86 5.29
C GLU A 209 -6.95 2.63 4.64
N PRO A 210 -5.72 2.08 4.51
CA PRO A 210 -4.61 2.79 3.85
C PRO A 210 -4.90 3.11 2.37
N PHE A 211 -5.60 2.22 1.68
CA PHE A 211 -6.03 2.41 0.29
C PHE A 211 -7.11 3.49 0.23
N LEU A 212 -8.18 3.35 1.03
CA LEU A 212 -9.29 4.30 1.06
C LEU A 212 -8.84 5.72 1.42
N LEU A 213 -7.98 5.87 2.44
CA LEU A 213 -7.45 7.18 2.84
C LEU A 213 -6.64 7.84 1.72
N SER A 214 -5.87 7.04 0.98
CA SER A 214 -4.99 7.54 -0.07
C SER A 214 -5.75 7.87 -1.34
N LEU A 215 -6.73 7.05 -1.71
CA LEU A 215 -7.68 7.34 -2.79
C LEU A 215 -8.53 8.57 -2.45
N THR A 216 -8.96 8.72 -1.20
CA THR A 216 -9.66 9.94 -0.74
C THR A 216 -8.76 11.17 -0.87
N ALA A 217 -7.49 11.08 -0.46
CA ALA A 217 -6.54 12.18 -0.62
C ALA A 217 -6.32 12.54 -2.10
N ALA A 218 -6.24 11.54 -2.97
CA ALA A 218 -6.13 11.74 -4.42
C ALA A 218 -7.39 12.38 -5.03
N ALA A 219 -8.58 11.92 -4.65
CA ALA A 219 -9.85 12.52 -5.05
C ALA A 219 -9.98 13.97 -4.54
N PHE A 220 -9.59 14.23 -3.29
CA PHE A 220 -9.57 15.57 -2.73
C PHE A 220 -8.61 16.49 -3.48
N TRP A 221 -7.41 16.01 -3.82
CA TRP A 221 -6.49 16.74 -4.69
C TRP A 221 -7.13 17.05 -6.05
N ALA A 222 -7.79 16.08 -6.68
CA ALA A 222 -8.43 16.28 -7.98
C ALA A 222 -9.49 17.39 -7.92
N VAL A 223 -10.34 17.39 -6.89
CA VAL A 223 -11.32 18.46 -6.68
C VAL A 223 -10.65 19.81 -6.44
N ALA A 224 -9.62 19.86 -5.58
CA ALA A 224 -8.89 21.09 -5.29
C ALA A 224 -8.15 21.66 -6.52
N ALA A 225 -7.68 20.78 -7.41
CA ALA A 225 -6.92 21.14 -8.60
C ALA A 225 -7.78 21.41 -9.85
N TRP A 226 -9.11 21.26 -9.75
CA TRP A 226 -10.05 21.27 -10.89
C TRP A 226 -9.90 22.44 -11.87
N LYS A 227 -9.63 23.65 -11.35
CA LYS A 227 -9.49 24.86 -12.17
C LYS A 227 -8.06 25.15 -12.62
N LYS A 228 -7.05 24.50 -12.02
CA LYS A 228 -5.63 24.86 -12.17
C LYS A 228 -4.85 23.87 -13.03
N GLU A 229 -5.15 22.59 -12.88
CA GLU A 229 -4.45 21.52 -13.59
C GLU A 229 -5.20 21.10 -14.86
N ASN A 230 -4.56 20.27 -15.68
CA ASN A 230 -5.19 19.73 -16.88
C ASN A 230 -6.47 18.94 -16.50
N ARG A 231 -7.62 19.39 -17.02
CA ARG A 231 -8.93 18.78 -16.77
C ARG A 231 -8.95 17.28 -17.03
N ARG A 232 -8.25 16.78 -18.06
CA ARG A 232 -8.19 15.34 -18.35
C ARG A 232 -7.49 14.57 -17.24
N THR A 233 -6.38 15.08 -16.74
CA THR A 233 -5.63 14.46 -15.64
C THR A 233 -6.43 14.47 -14.34
N VAL A 234 -7.06 15.60 -14.03
CA VAL A 234 -7.91 15.74 -12.85
C VAL A 234 -9.09 14.76 -12.90
N LEU A 235 -9.81 14.72 -14.03
CA LEU A 235 -10.93 13.80 -14.23
C LEU A 235 -10.48 12.34 -14.14
N ALA A 236 -9.37 11.98 -14.78
CA ALA A 236 -8.85 10.62 -14.71
C ALA A 236 -8.53 10.20 -13.27
N VAL A 237 -7.85 11.05 -12.50
CA VAL A 237 -7.53 10.76 -11.09
C VAL A 237 -8.80 10.69 -10.23
N LEU A 238 -9.76 11.60 -10.44
CA LEU A 238 -11.02 11.59 -9.70
C LEU A 238 -11.84 10.32 -9.97
N VAL A 239 -12.05 10.00 -11.25
CA VAL A 239 -12.83 8.82 -11.66
C VAL A 239 -12.14 7.54 -11.21
N LEU A 240 -10.82 7.43 -11.40
CA LEU A 240 -10.06 6.26 -10.96
C LEU A 240 -10.13 6.09 -9.44
N SER A 241 -10.00 7.18 -8.68
CA SER A 241 -10.07 7.12 -7.22
C SER A 241 -11.44 6.67 -6.74
N LEU A 242 -12.52 7.24 -7.30
CA LEU A 242 -13.89 6.87 -6.94
C LEU A 242 -14.23 5.44 -7.37
N ALA A 243 -13.80 5.01 -8.56
CA ALA A 243 -14.01 3.65 -9.04
C ALA A 243 -13.31 2.61 -8.16
N LEU A 244 -12.05 2.87 -7.77
CA LEU A 244 -11.30 1.98 -6.89
C LEU A 244 -11.80 1.99 -5.43
N MET A 245 -12.47 3.05 -4.98
CA MET A 245 -13.11 3.07 -3.65
C MET A 245 -14.46 2.36 -3.64
N ALA A 246 -15.15 2.33 -4.78
CA ALA A 246 -16.45 1.66 -4.94
C ALA A 246 -16.32 0.15 -5.19
N TRP A 247 -15.11 -0.30 -5.55
CA TRP A 247 -14.76 -1.70 -5.82
C TRP A 247 -14.23 -2.37 -4.55
#